data_AF-A0A1R3RN22-F1
#
_entry.id   AF-A0A1R3RN22-F1
#
_cell.length_a   1.000
_cell.length_b   1.000
_cell.length_c   1.000
_cell.angle_alpha   90.00
_cell.angle_beta   90.00
_cell.angle_gamma   90.00
#
_symmetry.space_group_name_H-M   'P 1'
#
loop_
_entity.id
_entity.type
_entity.pdbx_description
1 polymer ?
#
loop_
_entity_poly.entity_id
_entity_poly.type
_entity_poly.pdbx_seq_one_letter_code
_entity_poly.pdbx_strand_id
1 'polypeptide(L)'
;MAAVNQDEEGGYRVSRTRRSSMIETYERLGELSPLAGNMHPSPQETSHSLPETTPERRRVSTTDRSLDKDAGLADKVTSHQFDEIGDGNLPSEKTVLYLAYGSNLCSETFLGKRGIKPLSQINVIVPGLWLTFDLPGIPYMEPCFAATRLRQPPSEEGSGRIESDEKAAMETSRLIQKTPDYNPDMPLIGVVYEVTLTDYARIIATEGGGRGYEDKVVDCYAFPKSYDPADPLPERPGTKPFKAHTLLSPAVAEELLGTPGPRKRTFFSRFSPLVRPDPFYAQPSARYLNLIATGAAEHDFPIAYRNYLARIQPYRITTLRQKIGKVVFVGCWGPPVLLVLLLQRVFAGSDGRSPTWLVKFADAVFFTFWQSYDNVFRGLFGDGERTIGDNTRR
;
A
#
# COMPACT_ATOMS: atom_id res chain seq x y z
N MET A 1 -9.31 -40.94 -43.11
CA MET A 1 -8.53 -41.01 -41.85
C MET A 1 -7.24 -40.24 -42.06
N ALA A 2 -6.68 -39.68 -40.97
CA ALA A 2 -5.51 -38.82 -40.87
C ALA A 2 -5.77 -37.31 -41.11
N ALA A 3 -6.00 -36.65 -39.97
CA ALA A 3 -6.01 -35.23 -39.77
C ALA A 3 -4.59 -34.64 -39.91
N VAL A 4 -4.53 -33.43 -40.45
CA VAL A 4 -3.35 -32.56 -40.43
C VAL A 4 -3.44 -31.74 -39.13
N ASN A 5 -2.53 -31.98 -38.19
CA ASN A 5 -2.34 -31.10 -37.04
C ASN A 5 -1.25 -30.07 -37.38
N GLN A 6 -1.64 -28.81 -37.41
CA GLN A 6 -0.77 -27.66 -37.25
C GLN A 6 -0.84 -27.27 -35.77
N ASP A 7 0.29 -27.30 -35.07
CA ASP A 7 0.50 -26.62 -33.79
C ASP A 7 1.94 -26.12 -33.75
N GLU A 8 2.15 -24.86 -34.14
CA GLU A 8 3.33 -24.07 -33.76
C GLU A 8 2.86 -22.90 -32.88
N GLU A 9 2.74 -23.14 -31.57
CA GLU A 9 2.68 -22.07 -30.56
C GLU A 9 4.09 -21.58 -30.24
N GLY A 10 4.54 -20.55 -30.96
CA GLY A 10 5.70 -19.74 -30.59
C GLY A 10 5.36 -18.76 -29.46
N GLY A 11 5.30 -19.24 -28.22
CA GLY A 11 5.11 -18.39 -27.04
C GLY A 11 6.37 -17.58 -26.70
N TYR A 12 6.42 -16.30 -27.09
CA TYR A 12 7.44 -15.35 -26.63
C TYR A 12 7.32 -15.13 -25.12
N ARG A 13 8.24 -15.71 -24.35
CA ARG A 13 8.38 -15.48 -22.91
C ARG A 13 9.04 -14.11 -22.70
N VAL A 14 8.24 -13.07 -22.52
CA VAL A 14 8.76 -11.73 -22.17
C VAL A 14 9.43 -11.78 -20.80
N SER A 15 10.73 -11.52 -20.78
CA SER A 15 11.54 -11.40 -19.56
C SER A 15 11.09 -10.17 -18.75
N ARG A 16 10.46 -10.41 -17.59
CA ARG A 16 9.99 -9.38 -16.66
C ARG A 16 11.18 -8.69 -15.96
N THR A 17 11.48 -7.44 -16.30
CA THR A 17 12.44 -6.61 -15.55
C THR A 17 11.68 -5.61 -14.67
N ARG A 18 11.77 -5.75 -13.34
CA ARG A 18 10.92 -5.08 -12.31
C ARG A 18 11.72 -4.07 -11.45
N ARG A 19 11.18 -2.87 -11.16
CA ARG A 19 11.73 -1.84 -10.22
C ARG A 19 11.89 -2.37 -8.79
N SER A 20 12.72 -1.77 -7.93
CA SER A 20 12.94 -2.24 -6.54
C SER A 20 12.00 -1.56 -5.52
N SER A 21 11.43 -2.31 -4.56
CA SER A 21 10.39 -1.80 -3.62
C SER A 21 10.85 -0.67 -2.70
N MET A 22 12.14 -0.66 -2.37
CA MET A 22 12.70 0.31 -1.43
C MET A 22 12.96 1.68 -2.08
N ILE A 23 12.95 1.75 -3.40
CA ILE A 23 13.02 3.00 -4.14
C ILE A 23 11.73 3.79 -3.96
N GLU A 24 10.61 3.07 -4.03
CA GLU A 24 9.26 3.61 -3.86
C GLU A 24 9.12 4.23 -2.45
N THR A 25 9.69 3.58 -1.43
CA THR A 25 9.84 4.13 -0.07
C THR A 25 10.58 5.47 -0.05
N TYR A 26 11.64 5.62 -0.84
CA TYR A 26 12.38 6.87 -0.91
C TYR A 26 11.72 7.94 -1.78
N GLU A 27 10.97 7.57 -2.82
CA GLU A 27 10.13 8.50 -3.58
C GLU A 27 9.01 9.07 -2.69
N ARG A 28 8.39 8.23 -1.85
CA ARG A 28 7.44 8.66 -0.80
C ARG A 28 8.08 9.58 0.25
N LEU A 29 9.39 9.47 0.45
CA LEU A 29 10.15 10.38 1.31
C LEU A 29 10.68 11.61 0.57
N GLY A 30 10.78 11.57 -0.76
CA GLY A 30 11.02 12.74 -1.60
C GLY A 30 9.93 13.80 -1.42
N GLU A 31 8.73 13.38 -1.00
CA GLU A 31 7.64 14.24 -0.51
C GLU A 31 7.96 15.05 0.77
N LEU A 32 9.11 14.79 1.41
CA LEU A 32 9.66 15.57 2.53
C LEU A 32 10.61 16.69 2.07
N SER A 33 11.02 16.70 0.81
CA SER A 33 11.99 17.68 0.31
C SER A 33 11.31 19.05 0.13
N PRO A 34 11.78 20.13 0.79
CA PRO A 34 11.28 21.49 0.55
C PRO A 34 11.59 22.03 -0.86
N LEU A 35 12.35 21.28 -1.66
CA LEU A 35 12.64 21.58 -3.07
C LEU A 35 11.62 20.96 -4.04
N ALA A 36 10.74 20.09 -3.58
CA ALA A 36 9.54 19.75 -4.35
C ALA A 36 8.66 21.00 -4.31
N GLY A 37 8.44 21.64 -5.45
CA GLY A 37 7.72 22.91 -5.53
C GLY A 37 6.40 22.82 -4.77
N ASN A 38 6.29 23.59 -3.68
CA ASN A 38 5.04 23.78 -2.95
C ASN A 38 4.08 24.59 -3.83
N MET A 39 3.42 23.94 -4.78
CA MET A 39 2.07 24.39 -5.13
C MET A 39 1.18 23.94 -3.98
N HIS A 40 1.10 24.77 -2.94
CA HIS A 40 -0.06 24.73 -2.07
C HIS A 40 -1.26 25.06 -2.96
N PRO A 41 -2.21 24.14 -3.17
CA PRO A 41 -3.47 24.54 -3.78
C PRO A 41 -4.05 25.65 -2.90
N SER A 42 -4.50 26.73 -3.55
CA SER A 42 -5.17 27.82 -2.85
C SER A 42 -6.30 27.24 -1.99
N PRO A 43 -6.62 27.80 -0.81
CA PRO A 43 -7.80 27.42 -0.04
C PRO A 43 -9.11 27.47 -0.85
N GLN A 44 -9.11 28.15 -2.01
CA GLN A 44 -10.23 28.16 -2.95
C GLN A 44 -10.26 26.94 -3.91
N GLU A 45 -9.12 26.35 -4.27
CA GLU A 45 -9.05 25.14 -5.14
C GLU A 45 -9.41 23.85 -4.39
N THR A 46 -9.28 23.85 -3.06
CA THR A 46 -9.68 22.74 -2.18
C THR A 46 -11.18 22.70 -1.88
N SER A 47 -11.96 23.65 -2.42
CA SER A 47 -13.38 23.84 -2.08
C SER A 47 -14.37 23.22 -3.07
N HIS A 48 -13.93 22.65 -4.19
CA HIS A 48 -14.81 21.92 -5.10
C HIS A 48 -14.94 20.47 -4.64
N SER A 49 -16.04 20.16 -3.94
CA SER A 49 -16.42 18.79 -3.60
C SER A 49 -16.47 17.94 -4.87
N LEU A 50 -15.54 16.99 -5.00
CA LEU A 50 -15.56 16.03 -6.10
C LEU A 50 -16.92 15.34 -6.14
N PRO A 51 -17.52 15.15 -7.33
CA PRO A 51 -18.83 14.52 -7.41
C PRO A 51 -18.75 13.07 -6.94
N GLU A 52 -19.86 12.57 -6.39
CA GLU A 52 -19.97 11.17 -5.96
C GLU A 52 -19.91 10.24 -7.19
N THR A 53 -19.15 9.14 -7.11
CA THR A 53 -19.11 8.13 -8.17
C THR A 53 -20.50 7.51 -8.39
N THR A 54 -21.03 7.65 -9.60
CA THR A 54 -22.41 7.28 -9.91
C THR A 54 -22.67 5.78 -9.74
N PRO A 55 -23.90 5.36 -9.38
CA PRO A 55 -24.29 3.95 -9.37
C PRO A 55 -24.04 3.26 -10.71
N GLU A 56 -24.23 3.96 -11.82
CA GLU A 56 -24.00 3.47 -13.19
C GLU A 56 -22.52 3.18 -13.42
N ARG A 57 -21.61 4.10 -13.08
CA ARG A 57 -20.16 3.88 -13.22
C ARG A 57 -19.68 2.72 -12.38
N ARG A 58 -20.22 2.57 -11.17
CA ARG A 58 -19.96 1.41 -10.30
C ARG A 58 -20.45 0.11 -10.94
N ARG A 59 -21.64 0.09 -11.55
CA ARG A 59 -22.12 -1.10 -12.29
C ARG A 59 -21.22 -1.44 -13.48
N VAL A 60 -20.77 -0.44 -14.24
CA VAL A 60 -19.85 -0.63 -15.38
C VAL A 60 -18.58 -1.36 -14.97
N SER A 61 -18.05 -1.07 -13.77
CA SER A 61 -16.83 -1.72 -13.25
C SER A 61 -16.92 -3.26 -13.19
N THR A 62 -18.14 -3.80 -13.08
CA THR A 62 -18.38 -5.26 -12.95
C THR A 62 -18.53 -5.97 -14.30
N THR A 63 -18.65 -5.23 -15.40
CA THR A 63 -18.81 -5.78 -16.76
C THR A 63 -17.53 -6.42 -17.27
N ASP A 64 -17.62 -7.50 -18.06
CA ASP A 64 -16.45 -8.31 -18.46
C ASP A 64 -15.39 -7.58 -19.28
N ARG A 65 -15.76 -6.48 -19.96
CA ARG A 65 -14.83 -5.64 -20.73
C ARG A 65 -14.34 -4.41 -19.96
N SER A 66 -14.68 -4.30 -18.67
CA SER A 66 -14.24 -3.18 -17.84
C SER A 66 -12.74 -3.24 -17.59
N LEU A 67 -12.09 -2.07 -17.65
CA LEU A 67 -10.71 -1.90 -17.20
C LEU A 67 -10.58 -2.25 -15.72
N ASP A 68 -11.61 -2.00 -14.91
CA ASP A 68 -11.62 -2.28 -13.47
C ASP A 68 -11.58 -3.78 -13.13
N LYS A 69 -11.70 -4.68 -14.13
CA LYS A 69 -11.52 -6.13 -13.99
C LYS A 69 -10.20 -6.64 -14.57
N ASP A 70 -9.45 -5.78 -15.24
CA ASP A 70 -8.24 -6.15 -15.96
C ASP A 70 -7.06 -6.26 -14.99
N ALA A 71 -6.83 -7.47 -14.45
CA ALA A 71 -5.73 -7.71 -13.52
C ALA A 71 -4.33 -7.41 -14.10
N GLY A 72 -4.19 -7.26 -15.41
CA GLY A 72 -2.94 -6.87 -16.06
C GLY A 72 -2.83 -5.36 -16.34
N LEU A 73 -3.79 -4.54 -15.91
CA LEU A 73 -3.87 -3.13 -16.29
C LEU A 73 -2.62 -2.35 -15.87
N ALA A 74 -2.13 -2.53 -14.64
CA ALA A 74 -0.91 -1.89 -14.17
C ALA A 74 0.31 -2.20 -15.06
N ASP A 75 0.44 -3.44 -15.52
CA ASP A 75 1.52 -3.85 -16.44
C ASP A 75 1.34 -3.18 -17.82
N LYS A 76 0.10 -3.07 -18.31
CA LYS A 76 -0.21 -2.46 -19.62
C LYS A 76 0.05 -0.96 -19.66
N VAL A 77 -0.34 -0.25 -18.60
CA VAL A 77 -0.11 1.21 -18.49
C VAL A 77 1.36 1.54 -18.26
N THR A 78 2.13 0.66 -17.63
CA THR A 78 3.58 0.84 -17.46
C THR A 78 4.40 0.39 -18.66
N SER A 79 3.87 -0.48 -19.52
CA SER A 79 4.56 -0.93 -20.74
C SER A 79 4.24 -0.12 -21.99
N HIS A 80 3.56 1.03 -21.87
CA HIS A 80 3.11 1.84 -23.00
C HIS A 80 2.34 1.06 -24.08
N GLN A 81 1.70 -0.06 -23.72
CA GLN A 81 0.93 -0.87 -24.69
C GLN A 81 -0.24 -0.08 -25.30
N PHE A 82 -0.64 1.01 -24.66
CA PHE A 82 -1.67 1.92 -25.15
C PHE A 82 -1.14 2.99 -26.12
N ASP A 83 0.18 3.19 -26.23
CA ASP A 83 0.79 4.12 -27.19
C ASP A 83 0.96 3.48 -28.59
N GLU A 84 0.96 2.14 -28.69
CA GLU A 84 1.02 1.42 -29.98
C GLU A 84 -0.31 1.45 -30.75
N ILE A 85 -1.41 1.89 -30.12
CA ILE A 85 -2.72 2.05 -30.75
C ILE A 85 -2.99 3.54 -31.00
N GLY A 86 -2.20 4.14 -31.90
CA GLY A 86 -2.53 5.38 -32.60
C GLY A 86 -2.65 6.66 -31.76
N ASP A 87 -1.69 7.57 -31.98
CA ASP A 87 -1.73 8.99 -31.65
C ASP A 87 -1.43 9.40 -30.19
N GLY A 88 -0.34 8.87 -29.63
CA GLY A 88 0.55 9.56 -28.66
C GLY A 88 -0.04 10.09 -27.34
N ASN A 89 -1.32 9.82 -27.07
CA ASN A 89 -2.04 10.15 -25.85
C ASN A 89 -2.99 8.98 -25.58
N LEU A 90 -2.89 8.35 -24.40
CA LEU A 90 -3.91 7.40 -23.96
C LEU A 90 -5.28 8.11 -24.03
N PRO A 91 -6.32 7.48 -24.61
CA PRO A 91 -7.62 8.14 -24.77
C PRO A 91 -8.14 8.58 -23.40
N SER A 92 -8.29 9.89 -23.22
CA SER A 92 -8.71 10.52 -21.95
C SER A 92 -10.11 10.09 -21.50
N GLU A 93 -10.88 9.46 -22.39
CA GLU A 93 -12.22 8.92 -22.12
C GLU A 93 -12.23 7.65 -21.27
N LYS A 94 -11.10 6.93 -21.17
CA LYS A 94 -11.03 5.70 -20.37
C LYS A 94 -10.62 6.02 -18.94
N THR A 95 -11.50 5.65 -18.00
CA THR A 95 -11.32 5.88 -16.56
C THR A 95 -11.16 4.58 -15.79
N VAL A 96 -10.46 4.65 -14.66
CA VAL A 96 -10.19 3.54 -13.75
C VAL A 96 -10.66 3.90 -12.35
N LEU A 97 -11.30 2.97 -11.66
CA LEU A 97 -11.63 3.09 -10.25
C LEU A 97 -10.43 2.63 -9.41
N TYR A 98 -9.85 3.56 -8.63
CA TYR A 98 -8.69 3.33 -7.78
C TYR A 98 -9.06 3.48 -6.30
N LEU A 99 -8.88 2.43 -5.51
CA LEU A 99 -9.07 2.43 -4.06
C LEU A 99 -7.81 2.91 -3.34
N ALA A 100 -7.94 4.03 -2.64
CA ALA A 100 -6.97 4.57 -1.70
C ALA A 100 -7.31 4.20 -0.25
N TYR A 101 -6.29 3.85 0.53
CA TYR A 101 -6.40 3.55 1.96
C TYR A 101 -5.24 4.08 2.82
N GLY A 102 -4.18 4.62 2.18
CA GLY A 102 -2.98 5.16 2.83
C GLY A 102 -2.86 6.67 2.65
N SER A 103 -1.66 7.17 2.35
CA SER A 103 -1.41 8.61 2.13
C SER A 103 -2.23 9.22 0.99
N ASN A 104 -2.67 8.40 0.02
CA ASN A 104 -3.58 8.82 -1.05
C ASN A 104 -4.98 9.25 -0.57
N LEU A 105 -5.34 9.02 0.69
CA LEU A 105 -6.56 9.56 1.27
C LEU A 105 -6.50 11.08 1.48
N CYS A 106 -5.30 11.65 1.64
CA CYS A 106 -5.13 13.07 1.92
C CYS A 106 -5.00 13.88 0.63
N SER A 107 -5.84 14.90 0.49
CA SER A 107 -5.85 15.83 -0.65
C SER A 107 -4.48 16.47 -0.92
N GLU A 108 -3.73 16.85 0.12
CA GLU A 108 -2.36 17.37 0.01
C GLU A 108 -1.45 16.41 -0.78
N THR A 109 -1.59 15.11 -0.53
CA THR A 109 -0.74 14.11 -1.18
C THR A 109 -1.28 13.73 -2.56
N PHE A 110 -2.58 13.46 -2.65
CA PHE A 110 -3.21 12.96 -3.88
C PHE A 110 -3.35 14.03 -4.96
N LEU A 111 -3.92 15.19 -4.61
CA LEU A 111 -4.14 16.31 -5.53
C LEU A 111 -2.88 17.18 -5.65
N GLY A 112 -2.22 17.45 -4.52
CA GLY A 112 -1.05 18.33 -4.47
C GLY A 112 0.21 17.65 -4.99
N LYS A 113 0.83 16.81 -4.17
CA LYS A 113 2.16 16.24 -4.46
C LYS A 113 2.18 15.34 -5.69
N ARG A 114 1.14 14.53 -5.91
CA ARG A 114 1.04 13.65 -7.08
C ARG A 114 0.39 14.32 -8.29
N GLY A 115 -0.29 15.45 -8.11
CA GLY A 115 -0.97 16.15 -9.21
C GLY A 115 -2.09 15.32 -9.84
N ILE A 116 -2.72 14.39 -9.11
CA ILE A 116 -3.82 13.57 -9.62
C ILE A 116 -5.10 14.41 -9.62
N LYS A 117 -5.90 14.29 -10.68
CA LYS A 117 -7.16 15.02 -10.82
C LYS A 117 -8.30 14.01 -10.93
N PRO A 118 -8.81 13.50 -9.80
CA PRO A 118 -9.93 12.57 -9.81
C PRO A 118 -11.18 13.21 -10.41
N LEU A 119 -11.97 12.40 -11.10
CA LEU A 119 -13.21 12.78 -11.77
C LEU A 119 -14.42 12.62 -10.85
N SER A 120 -14.38 11.61 -9.98
CA SER A 120 -15.39 11.35 -8.96
C SER A 120 -14.77 10.60 -7.77
N GLN A 121 -15.46 10.57 -6.64
CA GLN A 121 -15.03 9.81 -5.46
C GLN A 121 -16.20 9.17 -4.70
N ILE A 122 -15.94 8.09 -3.96
CA ILE A 122 -16.92 7.49 -3.06
C ILE A 122 -16.25 6.73 -1.92
N ASN A 123 -16.77 6.89 -0.70
CA ASN A 123 -16.31 6.12 0.45
C ASN A 123 -16.78 4.68 0.35
N VAL A 124 -15.90 3.75 0.69
CA VAL A 124 -16.19 2.31 0.63
C VAL A 124 -15.70 1.58 1.86
N ILE A 125 -16.37 0.46 2.13
CA ILE A 125 -15.89 -0.60 2.99
C ILE A 125 -15.43 -1.78 2.14
N VAL A 126 -14.32 -2.39 2.53
CA VAL A 126 -13.76 -3.60 1.91
C VAL A 126 -13.63 -4.68 2.98
N PRO A 127 -14.67 -5.51 3.19
CA PRO A 127 -14.74 -6.46 4.30
C PRO A 127 -13.65 -7.53 4.29
N GLY A 128 -13.12 -7.86 3.11
CA GLY A 128 -12.11 -8.88 2.92
C GLY A 128 -10.68 -8.42 3.19
N LEU A 129 -10.46 -7.13 3.49
CA LEU A 129 -9.15 -6.56 3.78
C LEU A 129 -9.14 -5.86 5.14
N TRP A 130 -7.96 -5.75 5.72
CA TRP A 130 -7.68 -4.90 6.89
C TRP A 130 -6.36 -4.16 6.70
N LEU A 131 -6.21 -3.03 7.40
CA LEU A 131 -5.07 -2.11 7.30
C LEU A 131 -3.89 -2.58 8.17
N THR A 132 -2.69 -2.67 7.58
CA THR A 132 -1.42 -2.98 8.25
C THR A 132 -0.38 -1.87 8.06
N PHE A 133 0.74 -1.94 8.79
CA PHE A 133 1.89 -1.04 8.63
C PHE A 133 3.19 -1.85 8.53
N ASP A 134 3.23 -2.77 7.60
CA ASP A 134 4.31 -3.77 7.44
C ASP A 134 5.10 -3.63 6.14
N LEU A 135 4.79 -2.59 5.36
CA LEU A 135 5.62 -2.18 4.23
C LEU A 135 6.83 -1.39 4.76
N PRO A 136 8.06 -1.90 4.61
CA PRO A 136 9.25 -1.31 5.21
C PRO A 136 9.57 0.06 4.61
N GLY A 137 9.96 1.00 5.46
CA GLY A 137 10.39 2.35 5.11
C GLY A 137 11.86 2.61 5.43
N ILE A 138 12.20 3.79 5.98
CA ILE A 138 13.55 4.10 6.48
C ILE A 138 13.56 4.05 8.01
N PRO A 139 14.36 3.16 8.62
CA PRO A 139 14.57 3.16 10.06
C PRO A 139 14.95 4.53 10.61
N TYR A 140 14.45 4.86 11.79
CA TYR A 140 14.61 6.15 12.47
C TYR A 140 13.95 7.36 11.81
N MET A 141 13.29 7.21 10.66
CA MET A 141 12.60 8.31 9.97
C MET A 141 11.12 7.99 9.78
N GLU A 142 10.84 7.10 8.84
CA GLU A 142 9.51 6.62 8.51
C GLU A 142 9.60 5.12 8.39
N PRO A 143 9.52 4.39 9.51
CA PRO A 143 9.99 3.02 9.53
C PRO A 143 9.13 2.06 8.72
N CYS A 144 7.85 2.39 8.56
CA CYS A 144 6.92 1.64 7.73
C CYS A 144 5.78 2.52 7.19
N PHE A 145 5.11 1.99 6.17
CA PHE A 145 3.97 2.59 5.49
C PHE A 145 2.76 1.66 5.53
N ALA A 146 1.59 2.20 5.21
CA ALA A 146 0.34 1.46 5.19
C ALA A 146 0.43 0.32 4.17
N ALA A 147 -0.18 -0.80 4.49
CA ALA A 147 -0.39 -1.90 3.60
C ALA A 147 -1.73 -2.53 3.97
N THR A 148 -2.06 -3.62 3.32
CA THR A 148 -3.29 -4.36 3.55
C THR A 148 -2.96 -5.83 3.69
N ARG A 149 -3.83 -6.55 4.40
CA ARG A 149 -3.83 -8.02 4.51
C ARG A 149 -5.24 -8.57 4.35
N LEU A 150 -5.35 -9.85 3.96
CA LEU A 150 -6.66 -10.52 3.92
C LEU A 150 -7.22 -10.62 5.33
N ARG A 151 -8.52 -10.37 5.43
CA ARG A 151 -9.29 -10.62 6.64
C ARG A 151 -9.87 -12.02 6.58
N GLN A 152 -9.68 -12.79 7.64
CA GLN A 152 -10.35 -14.08 7.77
C GLN A 152 -11.85 -13.84 7.96
N PRO A 153 -12.73 -14.58 7.28
CA PRO A 153 -14.16 -14.47 7.53
C PRO A 153 -14.44 -14.86 8.99
N PRO A 154 -15.39 -14.19 9.67
CA PRO A 154 -15.80 -14.60 11.01
C PRO A 154 -16.28 -16.06 10.95
N SER A 155 -15.67 -16.95 11.75
CA SER A 155 -16.10 -18.33 11.84
C SER A 155 -17.53 -18.38 12.36
N GLU A 156 -18.46 -18.97 11.60
CA GLU A 156 -19.87 -19.15 12.00
C GLU A 156 -20.06 -20.20 13.11
N GLU A 157 -19.05 -20.44 13.95
CA GLU A 157 -19.12 -21.41 15.04
C GLU A 157 -19.38 -20.73 16.38
N GLY A 158 -20.66 -20.48 16.61
CA GLY A 158 -21.23 -20.15 17.90
C GLY A 158 -22.38 -21.10 18.24
N SER A 159 -22.11 -22.40 18.45
CA SER A 159 -22.98 -23.23 19.30
C SER A 159 -22.27 -24.47 19.85
N GLY A 160 -21.99 -24.46 21.15
CA GLY A 160 -21.86 -25.67 21.95
C GLY A 160 -20.43 -26.11 22.29
N ARG A 161 -19.87 -25.52 23.35
CA ARG A 161 -19.12 -26.23 24.41
C ARG A 161 -18.87 -25.26 25.57
N ILE A 162 -19.81 -25.27 26.50
CA ILE A 162 -19.58 -24.80 27.88
C ILE A 162 -18.80 -25.94 28.57
N GLU A 163 -17.88 -25.55 29.46
CA GLU A 163 -17.14 -26.37 30.43
C GLU A 163 -15.80 -26.98 29.96
N SER A 164 -14.70 -26.21 30.08
CA SER A 164 -13.42 -26.71 30.66
C SER A 164 -12.26 -25.71 30.77
N ASP A 165 -12.35 -24.45 30.32
CA ASP A 165 -11.13 -23.65 30.08
C ASP A 165 -10.92 -22.40 30.96
N GLU A 166 -11.54 -22.34 32.14
CA GLU A 166 -11.30 -21.21 33.09
C GLU A 166 -9.87 -21.19 33.65
N LYS A 167 -9.17 -22.34 33.68
CA LYS A 167 -7.76 -22.38 34.12
C LYS A 167 -6.77 -21.99 33.01
N ALA A 168 -7.09 -22.26 31.75
CA ALA A 168 -6.29 -21.83 30.61
C ALA A 168 -6.42 -20.30 30.41
N ALA A 169 -7.62 -19.74 30.56
CA ALA A 169 -7.85 -18.29 30.45
C ALA A 169 -7.09 -17.45 31.49
N MET A 170 -6.82 -18.01 32.68
CA MET A 170 -6.11 -17.31 33.75
C MET A 170 -4.58 -17.36 33.60
N GLU A 171 -4.02 -18.39 32.95
CA GLU A 171 -2.59 -18.45 32.61
C GLU A 171 -2.25 -17.69 31.33
N THR A 172 -3.15 -17.65 30.33
CA THR A 172 -2.97 -16.80 29.12
C THR A 172 -3.05 -15.30 29.47
N SER A 173 -3.78 -14.94 30.53
CA SER A 173 -3.83 -13.55 31.03
C SER A 173 -2.52 -13.10 31.71
N ARG A 174 -1.60 -14.02 32.03
CA ARG A 174 -0.29 -13.69 32.63
C ARG A 174 0.84 -13.51 31.61
N LEU A 175 0.61 -13.93 30.37
CA LEU A 175 1.44 -13.56 29.24
C LEU A 175 0.81 -12.33 28.60
N ILE A 176 1.17 -11.14 29.09
CA ILE A 176 0.86 -9.84 28.47
C ILE A 176 1.59 -9.79 27.11
N GLN A 177 1.13 -10.57 26.13
CA GLN A 177 1.44 -10.36 24.74
C GLN A 177 0.58 -9.20 24.28
N LYS A 178 1.21 -8.02 24.34
CA LYS A 178 0.87 -6.77 23.65
C LYS A 178 -0.21 -6.98 22.59
N THR A 179 -1.43 -6.57 22.89
CA THR A 179 -2.47 -6.46 21.86
C THR A 179 -1.91 -5.58 20.74
N PRO A 180 -1.99 -6.00 19.47
CA PRO A 180 -1.43 -5.22 18.37
C PRO A 180 -2.06 -3.83 18.29
N ASP A 181 -1.27 -2.83 17.86
CA ASP A 181 -1.71 -1.43 17.77
C ASP A 181 -2.85 -1.23 16.73
N TYR A 182 -3.16 -2.27 15.94
CA TYR A 182 -4.20 -2.32 14.92
C TYR A 182 -4.84 -3.72 14.86
N ASN A 183 -6.10 -3.79 14.44
CA ASN A 183 -6.99 -4.95 14.68
C ASN A 183 -7.35 -5.66 13.35
N PRO A 184 -7.01 -6.96 13.18
CA PRO A 184 -7.42 -7.75 12.01
C PRO A 184 -8.93 -7.82 11.80
N ASP A 185 -9.73 -7.61 12.85
CA ASP A 185 -11.19 -7.62 12.76
C ASP A 185 -11.76 -6.32 12.19
N MET A 186 -10.97 -5.23 12.13
CA MET A 186 -11.43 -3.97 11.57
C MET A 186 -11.39 -4.03 10.03
N PRO A 187 -12.55 -3.97 9.33
CA PRO A 187 -12.54 -3.97 7.87
C PRO A 187 -11.88 -2.70 7.34
N LEU A 188 -11.23 -2.81 6.19
CA LEU A 188 -10.61 -1.68 5.53
C LEU A 188 -11.68 -0.67 5.08
N ILE A 189 -11.53 0.58 5.50
CA ILE A 189 -12.27 1.72 4.98
C ILE A 189 -11.32 2.55 4.10
N GLY A 190 -11.82 2.94 2.93
CA GLY A 190 -11.05 3.71 1.96
C GLY A 190 -11.93 4.58 1.08
N VAL A 191 -11.30 5.28 0.15
CA VAL A 191 -11.97 6.08 -0.89
C VAL A 191 -11.65 5.47 -2.23
N VAL A 192 -12.68 5.22 -3.03
CA VAL A 192 -12.48 4.94 -4.45
C VAL A 192 -12.54 6.25 -5.21
N TYR A 193 -11.46 6.58 -5.92
CA TYR A 193 -11.40 7.67 -6.87
C TYR A 193 -11.56 7.14 -8.29
N GLU A 194 -12.35 7.83 -9.11
CA GLU A 194 -12.33 7.65 -10.56
C GLU A 194 -11.22 8.52 -11.15
N VAL A 195 -10.26 7.93 -11.83
CA VAL A 195 -9.11 8.63 -12.41
C VAL A 195 -8.96 8.32 -13.90
N THR A 196 -8.31 9.21 -14.64
CA THR A 196 -7.93 8.94 -16.04
C THR A 196 -6.86 7.85 -16.10
N LEU A 197 -6.69 7.18 -17.25
CA LEU A 197 -5.59 6.23 -17.44
C LEU A 197 -4.21 6.87 -17.24
N THR A 198 -4.03 8.13 -17.63
CA THR A 198 -2.78 8.88 -17.43
C THR A 198 -2.49 9.09 -15.94
N ASP A 199 -3.50 9.46 -15.16
CA ASP A 199 -3.37 9.62 -13.72
C ASP A 199 -3.19 8.25 -13.03
N TYR A 200 -3.85 7.20 -13.50
CA TYR A 200 -3.63 5.84 -13.03
C TYR A 200 -2.17 5.41 -13.27
N ALA A 201 -1.62 5.64 -14.46
CA ALA A 201 -0.21 5.37 -14.75
C ALA A 201 0.72 6.16 -13.81
N ARG A 202 0.39 7.42 -13.48
CA ARG A 202 1.14 8.21 -12.50
C ARG A 202 1.05 7.64 -11.09
N ILE A 203 -0.13 7.15 -10.68
CA ILE A 203 -0.30 6.44 -9.39
C ILE A 203 0.59 5.20 -9.37
N ILE A 204 0.51 4.34 -10.39
CA ILE A 204 1.33 3.13 -10.47
C ILE A 204 2.83 3.45 -10.45
N ALA A 205 3.25 4.52 -11.13
CA ALA A 205 4.64 4.96 -11.17
C ALA A 205 5.16 5.52 -9.84
N THR A 206 4.30 6.20 -9.06
CA THR A 206 4.68 6.86 -7.80
C THR A 206 4.44 6.02 -6.54
N GLU A 207 3.45 5.12 -6.58
CA GLU A 207 3.15 4.21 -5.47
C GLU A 207 3.87 2.89 -5.59
N GLY A 208 4.34 2.52 -6.78
CA GLY A 208 5.21 1.36 -6.95
C GLY A 208 4.51 0.06 -7.31
N GLY A 209 3.72 0.06 -8.39
CA GLY A 209 3.15 -1.18 -8.96
C GLY A 209 4.20 -2.05 -9.66
N GLY A 210 5.23 -2.49 -8.93
CA GLY A 210 6.34 -3.26 -9.49
C GLY A 210 7.09 -4.13 -8.49
N ARG A 211 7.27 -3.69 -7.22
CA ARG A 211 7.80 -4.55 -6.14
C ARG A 211 7.31 -4.25 -4.72
N GLY A 212 6.98 -3.01 -4.34
CA GLY A 212 6.48 -2.70 -2.99
C GLY A 212 4.98 -2.88 -2.84
N TYR A 213 4.24 -2.69 -3.94
CA TYR A 213 2.86 -3.16 -4.05
C TYR A 213 2.60 -3.90 -5.36
N GLU A 214 1.59 -4.76 -5.32
CA GLU A 214 1.01 -5.42 -6.49
C GLU A 214 -0.39 -4.86 -6.74
N ASP A 215 -0.65 -4.47 -7.99
CA ASP A 215 -1.99 -4.08 -8.41
C ASP A 215 -2.95 -5.27 -8.33
N LYS A 216 -4.07 -5.09 -7.65
CA LYS A 216 -5.12 -6.09 -7.49
C LYS A 216 -6.49 -5.45 -7.63
N VAL A 217 -7.39 -6.21 -8.22
CA VAL A 217 -8.80 -5.87 -8.29
C VAL A 217 -9.50 -6.40 -7.04
N VAL A 218 -10.20 -5.52 -6.33
CA VAL A 218 -10.93 -5.86 -5.09
C VAL A 218 -12.42 -5.51 -5.20
N ASP A 219 -13.24 -6.19 -4.39
CA ASP A 219 -14.65 -5.87 -4.24
C ASP A 219 -14.84 -4.77 -3.19
N CYS A 220 -15.35 -3.63 -3.65
CA CYS A 220 -15.66 -2.47 -2.83
C CYS A 220 -17.17 -2.33 -2.64
N TYR A 221 -17.58 -1.95 -1.43
CA TYR A 221 -18.98 -1.72 -1.09
C TYR A 221 -19.14 -0.26 -0.70
N ALA A 222 -19.92 0.49 -1.46
CA ALA A 222 -20.19 1.88 -1.14
C ALA A 222 -21.04 1.98 0.14
N PHE A 223 -20.80 3.00 0.94
CA PHE A 223 -21.74 3.37 1.99
C PHE A 223 -23.08 3.83 1.37
N PRO A 224 -24.22 3.45 1.96
CA PRO A 224 -25.52 4.01 1.58
C PRO A 224 -25.52 5.54 1.71
N LYS A 225 -26.27 6.25 0.86
CA LYS A 225 -26.40 7.71 0.97
C LYS A 225 -26.98 8.20 2.30
N SER A 226 -27.71 7.33 2.98
CA SER A 226 -28.31 7.58 4.29
C SER A 226 -27.40 7.21 5.46
N TYR A 227 -26.18 6.73 5.20
CA TYR A 227 -25.26 6.30 6.25
C TYR A 227 -24.70 7.53 6.97
N ASP A 228 -24.90 7.58 8.29
CA ASP A 228 -24.30 8.59 9.14
C ASP A 228 -22.92 8.10 9.61
N PRO A 229 -21.85 8.91 9.54
CA PRO A 229 -20.56 8.55 10.13
C PRO A 229 -20.63 8.13 11.62
N ALA A 230 -21.66 8.53 12.36
CA ALA A 230 -21.90 8.10 13.73
C ALA A 230 -22.46 6.67 13.86
N ASP A 231 -22.99 6.10 12.77
CA ASP A 231 -23.52 4.74 12.75
C ASP A 231 -22.40 3.69 12.92
N PRO A 232 -22.70 2.53 13.53
CA PRO A 232 -21.73 1.44 13.62
C PRO A 232 -21.31 0.96 12.23
N LEU A 233 -20.07 0.47 12.12
CA LEU A 233 -19.58 -0.13 10.88
C LEU A 233 -20.37 -1.42 10.57
N PRO A 234 -20.90 -1.57 9.35
CA PRO A 234 -21.61 -2.79 8.97
C PRO A 234 -20.62 -3.95 8.83
N GLU A 235 -20.80 -5.02 9.60
CA GLU A 235 -19.98 -6.24 9.45
C GLU A 235 -20.17 -6.89 8.07
N ARG A 236 -21.39 -6.81 7.53
CA ARG A 236 -21.77 -7.29 6.20
C ARG A 236 -22.43 -6.14 5.43
N PRO A 237 -21.76 -5.54 4.44
CA PRO A 237 -22.32 -4.42 3.69
C PRO A 237 -23.56 -4.85 2.89
N GLY A 238 -24.64 -4.07 2.98
CA GLY A 238 -25.90 -4.35 2.25
C GLY A 238 -25.94 -3.83 0.81
N THR A 239 -24.93 -3.07 0.38
CA THR A 239 -24.85 -2.54 -1.00
C THR A 239 -24.28 -3.57 -1.96
N LYS A 240 -24.52 -3.39 -3.27
CA LYS A 240 -23.92 -4.27 -4.28
C LYS A 240 -22.43 -3.94 -4.43
N PRO A 241 -21.54 -4.96 -4.50
CA PRO A 241 -20.12 -4.74 -4.70
C PRO A 241 -19.86 -4.17 -6.11
N PHE A 242 -18.76 -3.44 -6.23
CA PHE A 242 -18.20 -2.98 -7.49
C PHE A 242 -16.67 -3.14 -7.47
N LYS A 243 -16.04 -3.16 -8.64
CA LYS A 243 -14.61 -3.43 -8.78
C LYS A 243 -13.79 -2.15 -8.74
N ALA A 244 -12.66 -2.20 -8.05
CA ALA A 244 -11.64 -1.15 -8.08
C ALA A 244 -10.24 -1.76 -8.01
N HIS A 245 -9.29 -1.08 -8.64
CA HIS A 245 -7.86 -1.37 -8.51
C HIS A 245 -7.33 -0.84 -7.18
N THR A 246 -6.46 -1.60 -6.55
CA THR A 246 -5.75 -1.17 -5.35
C THR A 246 -4.37 -1.78 -5.32
N LEU A 247 -3.48 -1.14 -4.58
CA LEU A 247 -2.11 -1.56 -4.43
C LEU A 247 -2.00 -2.36 -3.14
N LEU A 248 -1.91 -3.69 -3.22
CA LEU A 248 -1.75 -4.57 -2.06
C LEU A 248 -0.28 -4.91 -1.82
N SER A 249 0.11 -5.20 -0.58
CA SER A 249 1.47 -5.66 -0.32
C SER A 249 1.69 -7.04 -0.97
N PRO A 250 2.92 -7.37 -1.43
CA PRO A 250 3.22 -8.67 -2.02
C PRO A 250 2.88 -9.87 -1.12
N ALA A 251 2.93 -9.69 0.22
CA ALA A 251 2.57 -10.75 1.17
C ALA A 251 1.12 -11.23 1.01
N VAL A 252 0.21 -10.34 0.63
CA VAL A 252 -1.20 -10.68 0.36
C VAL A 252 -1.37 -11.37 -0.97
N ALA A 253 -0.61 -10.94 -1.98
CA ALA A 253 -0.64 -11.59 -3.28
C ALA A 253 -0.16 -13.05 -3.18
N GLU A 254 0.82 -13.34 -2.33
CA GLU A 254 1.26 -14.71 -2.04
C GLU A 254 0.17 -15.53 -1.31
N GLU A 255 -0.55 -14.94 -0.37
CA GLU A 255 -1.66 -15.59 0.35
C GLU A 255 -2.86 -15.89 -0.58
N LEU A 256 -3.22 -14.95 -1.47
CA LEU A 256 -4.27 -15.11 -2.48
C LEU A 256 -3.97 -16.15 -3.56
N LEU A 257 -2.70 -16.39 -3.86
CA LEU A 257 -2.27 -17.40 -4.84
C LEU A 257 -2.30 -18.84 -4.28
N GLY A 258 -2.62 -19.01 -3.00
CA GLY A 258 -3.06 -20.28 -2.41
C GLY A 258 -2.17 -21.48 -2.72
N THR A 259 -0.84 -21.33 -2.87
CA THR A 259 0.04 -22.46 -3.17
C THR A 259 0.50 -23.13 -1.88
N PRO A 260 -0.08 -24.29 -1.48
CA PRO A 260 0.37 -25.03 -0.32
C PRO A 260 1.50 -25.94 -0.82
N GLY A 261 2.73 -25.46 -0.76
CA GLY A 261 3.87 -26.28 -1.15
C GLY A 261 5.19 -25.68 -0.71
N PRO A 262 6.14 -26.48 -0.19
CA PRO A 262 7.47 -26.01 0.06
C PRO A 262 8.17 -25.85 -1.30
N ARG A 263 8.08 -24.67 -1.92
CA ARG A 263 8.81 -24.40 -3.17
C ARG A 263 9.98 -23.47 -2.94
N LYS A 264 11.09 -23.89 -3.55
CA LYS A 264 12.44 -23.35 -3.44
C LYS A 264 12.40 -21.83 -3.63
N ARG A 265 12.40 -21.09 -2.51
CA ARG A 265 12.77 -19.67 -2.46
C ARG A 265 14.04 -19.51 -3.28
N THR A 266 13.95 -18.87 -4.44
CA THR A 266 15.12 -18.41 -5.19
C THR A 266 16.01 -17.64 -4.23
N PHE A 267 17.33 -17.80 -4.33
CA PHE A 267 18.27 -17.17 -3.39
C PHE A 267 17.91 -15.70 -3.14
N PHE A 268 17.56 -14.94 -4.18
CA PHE A 268 17.20 -13.52 -4.09
C PHE A 268 15.88 -13.18 -3.36
N SER A 269 14.94 -14.12 -3.21
CA SER A 269 13.68 -13.91 -2.46
C SER A 269 13.87 -14.10 -0.94
N ARG A 270 14.96 -14.76 -0.50
CA ARG A 270 15.28 -14.89 0.93
C ARG A 270 15.89 -13.64 1.56
N PHE A 271 16.34 -12.70 0.76
CA PHE A 271 17.34 -11.72 1.23
C PHE A 271 16.84 -10.27 1.24
N SER A 272 15.85 -9.87 0.45
CA SER A 272 15.18 -8.56 0.64
C SER A 272 13.90 -8.74 1.45
N PRO A 273 13.73 -8.12 2.64
CA PRO A 273 12.43 -8.13 3.30
C PRO A 273 11.55 -7.15 2.52
N LEU A 274 10.96 -7.60 1.41
CA LEU A 274 9.92 -6.85 0.69
C LEU A 274 8.74 -6.53 1.64
N VAL A 275 8.57 -7.37 2.67
CA VAL A 275 7.61 -7.22 3.76
C VAL A 275 8.30 -7.62 5.07
N ARG A 276 8.04 -6.90 6.17
CA ARG A 276 8.59 -7.27 7.48
C ARG A 276 7.88 -8.54 8.00
N PRO A 277 8.60 -9.52 8.62
CA PRO A 277 8.02 -10.82 8.97
C PRO A 277 6.82 -10.74 9.92
N ASP A 278 6.91 -9.86 10.91
CA ASP A 278 5.81 -9.58 11.84
C ASP A 278 5.12 -8.28 11.42
N PRO A 279 3.83 -8.33 11.02
CA PRO A 279 3.12 -7.10 10.70
C PRO A 279 3.12 -6.14 11.88
N PHE A 280 2.82 -6.63 13.08
CA PHE A 280 2.52 -5.83 14.27
C PHE A 280 3.76 -5.18 14.92
N TYR A 281 4.93 -5.37 14.33
CA TYR A 281 6.19 -4.96 14.92
C TYR A 281 6.46 -3.46 14.76
N ALA A 282 6.46 -3.00 13.51
CA ALA A 282 6.92 -1.66 13.13
C ALA A 282 5.83 -0.61 13.37
N GLN A 283 6.25 0.59 13.76
CA GLN A 283 5.38 1.73 14.01
C GLN A 283 5.53 2.77 12.88
N PRO A 284 4.42 3.24 12.29
CA PRO A 284 4.48 4.29 11.27
C PRO A 284 4.86 5.64 11.89
N SER A 285 5.42 6.55 11.09
CA SER A 285 5.77 7.89 11.58
C SER A 285 4.52 8.69 11.97
N ALA A 286 4.64 9.60 12.94
CA ALA A 286 3.57 10.53 13.30
C ALA A 286 3.08 11.36 12.10
N ARG A 287 4.01 11.76 11.23
CA ARG A 287 3.70 12.50 10.00
C ARG A 287 2.85 11.66 9.04
N TYR A 288 3.24 10.40 8.81
CA TYR A 288 2.52 9.51 7.89
C TYR A 288 1.12 9.16 8.43
N LEU A 289 0.99 8.87 9.72
CA LEU A 289 -0.32 8.69 10.35
C LEU A 289 -1.19 9.94 10.25
N ASN A 290 -0.60 11.14 10.34
CA ASN A 290 -1.35 12.38 10.15
C ASN A 290 -1.94 12.49 8.74
N LEU A 291 -1.24 12.04 7.69
CA LEU A 291 -1.82 12.01 6.34
C LEU A 291 -3.07 11.14 6.28
N ILE A 292 -3.02 9.93 6.85
CA ILE A 292 -4.15 9.01 6.87
C ILE A 292 -5.31 9.59 7.69
N ALA A 293 -5.02 10.13 8.88
CA ALA A 293 -6.02 10.71 9.76
C ALA A 293 -6.68 11.96 9.16
N THR A 294 -5.90 12.84 8.52
CA THR A 294 -6.41 14.01 7.80
C THR A 294 -7.29 13.58 6.64
N GLY A 295 -6.84 12.65 5.79
CA GLY A 295 -7.66 12.12 4.69
C GLY A 295 -8.97 11.49 5.17
N ALA A 296 -8.92 10.69 6.25
CA ALA A 296 -10.12 10.13 6.85
C ALA A 296 -11.10 11.20 7.39
N ALA A 297 -10.59 12.35 7.84
CA ALA A 297 -11.42 13.49 8.24
C ALA A 297 -11.96 14.28 7.03
N GLU A 298 -11.15 14.52 6.00
CA GLU A 298 -11.55 15.17 4.75
C GLU A 298 -12.69 14.42 4.04
N HIS A 299 -12.65 13.08 4.12
CA HIS A 299 -13.65 12.21 3.52
C HIS A 299 -14.78 11.82 4.48
N ASP A 300 -14.85 12.38 5.68
CA ASP A 300 -15.91 12.11 6.66
C ASP A 300 -16.10 10.60 6.94
N PHE A 301 -14.99 9.91 7.20
CA PHE A 301 -15.03 8.48 7.53
C PHE A 301 -15.82 8.21 8.81
N PRO A 302 -16.40 6.99 8.96
CA PRO A 302 -17.08 6.56 10.16
C PRO A 302 -16.27 6.86 11.43
N ILE A 303 -16.94 7.40 12.46
CA ILE A 303 -16.33 7.79 13.74
C ILE A 303 -15.61 6.59 14.37
N ALA A 304 -16.19 5.38 14.27
CA ALA A 304 -15.57 4.15 14.75
C ALA A 304 -14.20 3.89 14.09
N TYR A 305 -14.08 4.11 12.78
CA TYR A 305 -12.82 3.92 12.04
C TYR A 305 -11.81 5.03 12.32
N ARG A 306 -12.26 6.28 12.45
CA ARG A 306 -11.39 7.40 12.86
C ARG A 306 -10.82 7.19 14.27
N ASN A 307 -11.64 6.71 15.21
CA ASN A 307 -11.20 6.33 16.55
C ASN A 307 -10.22 5.16 16.53
N TYR A 308 -10.40 4.21 15.62
CA TYR A 308 -9.46 3.12 15.39
C TYR A 308 -8.10 3.66 14.92
N LEU A 309 -8.07 4.50 13.88
CA LEU A 309 -6.84 5.12 13.38
C LEU A 309 -6.11 5.94 14.46
N ALA A 310 -6.85 6.65 15.31
CA ALA A 310 -6.30 7.46 16.39
C ALA A 310 -5.62 6.65 17.52
N ARG A 311 -5.91 5.35 17.64
CA ARG A 311 -5.27 4.46 18.61
C ARG A 311 -3.90 3.94 18.15
N ILE A 312 -3.61 4.03 16.86
CA ILE A 312 -2.37 3.51 16.28
C ILE A 312 -1.19 4.34 16.81
N GLN A 313 -0.24 3.67 17.44
CA GLN A 313 0.90 4.32 18.08
C GLN A 313 1.90 4.83 17.04
N PRO A 314 2.21 6.14 17.00
CA PRO A 314 3.24 6.67 16.13
C PRO A 314 4.64 6.34 16.63
N TYR A 315 5.56 6.06 15.70
CA TYR A 315 6.98 5.95 16.00
C TYR A 315 7.56 7.28 16.53
N ARG A 316 8.30 7.19 17.62
CA ARG A 316 9.01 8.31 18.25
C ARG A 316 10.42 7.90 18.66
N ILE A 317 11.36 8.80 18.40
CA ILE A 317 12.72 8.67 18.93
C ILE A 317 12.73 9.21 20.36
N THR A 318 12.95 8.33 21.33
CA THR A 318 12.93 8.66 22.76
C THR A 318 14.33 8.75 23.37
N THR A 319 15.32 8.08 22.76
CA THR A 319 16.68 8.03 23.31
C THR A 319 17.67 8.87 22.50
N LEU A 320 18.71 9.38 23.18
CA LEU A 320 19.83 10.05 22.49
C LEU A 320 20.57 9.10 21.54
N ARG A 321 20.64 7.80 21.89
CA ARG A 321 21.28 6.77 21.07
C ARG A 321 20.58 6.63 19.72
N GLN A 322 19.25 6.61 19.69
CA GLN A 322 18.45 6.60 18.46
C GLN A 322 18.58 7.91 17.66
N LYS A 323 18.70 9.07 18.33
CA LYS A 323 18.94 10.36 17.64
C LYS A 323 20.28 10.35 16.89
N ILE A 324 21.34 9.86 17.53
CA ILE A 324 22.66 9.69 16.89
C ILE A 324 22.55 8.65 15.77
N GLY A 325 21.90 7.52 16.05
CA GLY A 325 21.65 6.45 15.08
C GLY A 325 20.98 6.95 13.81
N LYS A 326 19.94 7.79 13.93
CA LYS A 326 19.30 8.45 12.80
C LYS A 326 20.30 9.22 11.93
N VAL A 327 21.11 10.09 12.55
CA VAL A 327 22.06 10.93 11.81
C VAL A 327 23.11 10.08 11.12
N VAL A 328 23.69 9.10 11.82
CA VAL A 328 24.70 8.20 11.25
C VAL A 328 24.09 7.36 10.13
N PHE A 329 22.91 6.79 10.33
CA PHE A 329 22.26 5.92 9.36
C PHE A 329 21.90 6.68 8.09
N VAL A 330 21.29 7.87 8.21
CA VAL A 330 20.98 8.74 7.07
C VAL A 330 22.25 9.25 6.39
N GLY A 331 23.30 9.59 7.14
CA GLY A 331 24.58 10.00 6.57
C GLY A 331 25.26 8.89 5.77
N CYS A 332 25.22 7.65 6.24
CA CYS A 332 25.80 6.50 5.56
C CYS A 332 24.99 6.06 4.34
N TRP A 333 23.67 5.98 4.46
CA TRP A 333 22.80 5.38 3.45
C TRP A 333 22.04 6.37 2.56
N GLY A 334 21.93 7.63 2.98
CA GLY A 334 21.35 8.70 2.18
C GLY A 334 22.04 8.85 0.82
N PRO A 335 23.38 9.06 0.76
CA PRO A 335 24.08 9.25 -0.51
C PRO A 335 23.98 8.04 -1.46
N PRO A 336 24.20 6.77 -1.03
CA PRO A 336 24.00 5.61 -1.90
C PRO A 336 22.58 5.52 -2.46
N VAL A 337 21.56 5.83 -1.66
CA VAL A 337 20.19 5.77 -2.15
C VAL A 337 19.87 6.93 -3.09
N LEU A 338 20.31 8.16 -2.79
CA LEU A 338 20.18 9.29 -3.71
C LEU A 338 20.85 9.01 -5.06
N LEU A 339 22.00 8.33 -5.06
CA LEU A 339 22.67 7.89 -6.28
C LEU A 339 21.80 6.91 -7.08
N VAL A 340 21.17 5.93 -6.42
CA VAL A 340 20.23 5.00 -7.08
C VAL A 340 19.08 5.77 -7.73
N LEU A 341 18.45 6.70 -7.00
CA LEU A 341 17.34 7.51 -7.53
C LEU A 341 17.77 8.35 -8.74
N LEU A 342 18.93 8.99 -8.66
CA LEU A 342 19.46 9.82 -9.75
C LEU A 342 19.80 8.98 -10.98
N LEU A 343 20.48 7.84 -10.81
CA LEU A 343 20.76 6.93 -11.91
C LEU A 343 19.47 6.44 -12.56
N GLN A 344 18.44 6.15 -11.78
CA GLN A 344 17.16 5.72 -12.35
C GLN A 344 16.46 6.82 -13.12
N ARG A 345 16.51 8.06 -12.63
CA ARG A 345 15.96 9.20 -13.37
C ARG A 345 16.69 9.43 -14.70
N VAL A 346 18.01 9.22 -14.73
CA VAL A 346 18.85 9.40 -15.92
C VAL A 346 18.73 8.23 -16.91
N PHE A 347 18.63 7.00 -16.41
CA PHE A 347 18.64 5.78 -17.21
C PHE A 347 17.24 5.14 -17.38
N ALA A 348 16.17 5.77 -16.89
CA ALA A 348 14.82 5.32 -17.19
C ALA A 348 14.61 5.38 -18.71
N GLY A 349 14.25 4.23 -19.29
CA GLY A 349 13.85 4.15 -20.70
C GLY A 349 12.61 4.98 -20.98
N SER A 350 12.25 5.11 -22.25
CA SER A 350 10.97 5.69 -22.67
C SER A 350 9.77 4.95 -22.09
N ASP A 351 9.97 3.71 -21.63
CA ASP A 351 8.99 2.89 -20.92
C ASP A 351 8.99 3.08 -19.39
N GLY A 352 9.74 4.06 -18.87
CA GLY A 352 9.91 4.31 -17.43
C GLY A 352 10.70 3.23 -16.68
N ARG A 353 11.20 2.20 -17.38
CA ARG A 353 11.92 1.07 -16.77
C ARG A 353 13.41 1.34 -16.71
N SER A 354 14.03 0.89 -15.63
CA SER A 354 15.48 0.95 -15.45
C SER A 354 16.17 -0.27 -16.05
N PRO A 355 17.38 -0.13 -16.59
CA PRO A 355 18.18 -1.26 -17.06
C PRO A 355 18.36 -2.33 -15.98
N THR A 356 18.41 -3.60 -16.39
CA THR A 356 18.49 -4.75 -15.46
C THR A 356 19.69 -4.67 -14.50
N TRP A 357 20.82 -4.11 -14.94
CA TRP A 357 21.99 -3.92 -14.08
C TRP A 357 21.71 -2.92 -12.96
N LEU A 358 20.97 -1.85 -13.25
CA LEU A 358 20.63 -0.80 -12.30
C LEU A 358 19.60 -1.29 -11.27
N VAL A 359 18.65 -2.12 -11.72
CA VAL A 359 17.73 -2.83 -10.83
C VAL A 359 18.50 -3.74 -9.86
N LYS A 360 19.44 -4.56 -10.35
CA LYS A 360 20.28 -5.43 -9.50
C LYS A 360 21.16 -4.64 -8.54
N PHE A 361 21.71 -3.51 -9.00
CA PHE A 361 22.49 -2.61 -8.15
C PHE A 361 21.65 -2.03 -7.02
N ALA A 362 20.46 -1.50 -7.34
CA ALA A 362 19.53 -1.00 -6.33
C ALA A 362 19.16 -2.08 -5.31
N ASP A 363 18.84 -3.29 -5.76
CA ASP A 363 18.54 -4.42 -4.89
C ASP A 363 19.70 -4.74 -3.93
N ALA A 364 20.95 -4.70 -4.40
CA ALA A 364 22.13 -4.91 -3.56
C ALA A 364 22.34 -3.79 -2.53
N VAL A 365 22.11 -2.53 -2.91
CA VAL A 365 22.18 -1.38 -1.99
C VAL A 365 21.15 -1.53 -0.88
N PHE A 366 19.89 -1.80 -1.22
CA PHE A 366 18.81 -1.91 -0.23
C PHE A 366 18.88 -3.19 0.62
N PHE A 367 19.41 -4.27 0.06
CA PHE A 367 19.76 -5.45 0.84
C PHE A 367 20.76 -5.10 1.94
N THR A 368 21.86 -4.46 1.56
CA THR A 368 22.94 -4.10 2.49
C THR A 368 22.48 -3.05 3.50
N PHE A 369 21.62 -2.12 3.08
CA PHE A 369 20.93 -1.16 3.93
C PHE A 369 20.21 -1.84 5.10
N TRP A 370 19.32 -2.79 4.80
CA TRP A 370 18.55 -3.51 5.82
C TRP A 370 19.41 -4.46 6.64
N GLN A 371 20.35 -5.18 6.02
CA GLN A 371 21.29 -6.04 6.75
C GLN A 371 22.15 -5.24 7.74
N SER A 372 22.61 -4.06 7.35
CA SER A 372 23.35 -3.19 8.28
C SER A 372 22.45 -2.74 9.43
N TYR A 373 21.19 -2.42 9.16
CA TYR A 373 20.26 -2.03 10.20
C TYR A 373 19.98 -3.15 11.20
N ASP A 374 19.53 -4.31 10.69
CA ASP A 374 19.09 -5.44 11.52
C ASP A 374 20.26 -6.02 12.34
N ASN A 375 21.47 -6.08 11.78
CA ASN A 375 22.63 -6.71 12.44
C ASN A 375 23.50 -5.75 13.25
N VAL A 376 23.48 -4.44 12.95
CA VAL A 376 24.42 -3.46 13.55
C VAL A 376 23.67 -2.30 14.17
N PHE A 377 22.93 -1.52 13.38
CA PHE A 377 22.37 -0.25 13.88
C PHE A 377 21.33 -0.48 14.97
N ARG A 378 20.44 -1.45 14.83
CA ARG A 378 19.42 -1.75 15.85
C ARG A 378 20.07 -2.06 17.21
N GLY A 379 21.15 -2.85 17.22
CA GLY A 379 21.91 -3.19 18.42
C GLY A 379 22.72 -2.03 19.00
N LEU A 380 23.36 -1.22 18.14
CA LEU A 380 24.26 -0.13 18.54
C LEU A 380 23.58 1.22 18.78
N PHE A 381 22.43 1.48 18.18
CA PHE A 381 21.74 2.75 18.28
C PHE A 381 20.32 2.65 18.86
N GLY A 382 19.81 1.43 19.03
CA GLY A 382 18.44 1.19 19.47
C GLY A 382 17.50 0.97 18.30
N ASP A 383 16.27 0.61 18.60
CA ASP A 383 15.26 0.27 17.61
C ASP A 383 14.89 1.49 16.73
N GLY A 384 15.06 1.37 15.42
CA GLY A 384 14.67 2.38 14.44
C GLY A 384 13.26 2.17 13.89
N GLU A 385 12.57 1.10 14.26
CA GLU A 385 11.23 0.75 13.81
C GLU A 385 10.18 0.83 14.92
N ARG A 386 10.60 0.91 16.18
CA ARG A 386 9.70 1.00 17.33
C ARG A 386 10.16 2.00 18.39
N THR A 387 9.20 2.69 18.99
CA THR A 387 9.42 3.58 20.13
C THR A 387 9.94 2.79 21.33
N ILE A 388 11.07 3.22 21.90
CA ILE A 388 11.66 2.60 23.09
C ILE A 388 11.12 3.31 24.34
N GLY A 389 10.78 2.55 25.39
CA GLY A 389 10.52 3.11 26.71
C GLY A 389 9.07 3.54 26.99
N ASP A 390 8.12 3.26 26.10
CA ASP A 390 6.68 3.50 26.35
C ASP A 390 6.03 2.45 27.30
N ASN A 391 6.84 1.74 28.07
CA ASN A 391 6.41 0.80 29.12
C ASN A 391 6.33 1.46 30.51
N THR A 392 6.34 2.79 30.59
CA THR A 392 6.14 3.51 31.85
C THR A 392 4.97 4.47 31.73
N ARG A 393 3.84 4.03 32.32
CA ARG A 393 2.58 4.76 32.60
C ARG A 393 1.51 4.73 31.50
N ARG A 394 0.70 3.67 31.51
CA ARG A 394 -0.76 3.82 31.53
C ARG A 394 -1.33 2.92 32.61
#